data_AF-A0AAV2SV55-F1
#
_entry.id   AF-A0AAV2SV55-F1
#
_cell.length_a   1.000
_cell.length_b   1.000
_cell.length_c   1.000
_cell.angle_alpha   90.00
_cell.angle_beta   90.00
_cell.angle_gamma   90.00
#
_symmetry.space_group_name_H-M   'P 1'
#
loop_
_entity.id
_entity.type
_entity.pdbx_description
1 polymer ?
#
loop_
_entity_poly.entity_id
_entity_poly.type
_entity_poly.pdbx_seq_one_letter_code
_entity_poly.pdbx_strand_id
1 'polypeptide(L)'
;AYSSVASTWAEAREMCHQAHLTLAEPLDPFAVADYLFTVTGHRNYWLGGRGDGSKFRWSSGEIIPSNWAPWRTGNPGNKVGTKHCLRLAPEYRTSPLMSTTCSTQLYPLCQ
;
A
#
# COMPACT_ATOMS: atom_id res chain seq x y z
N ALA A 1 8.46 9.69 5.45
CA ALA A 1 9.44 9.01 6.35
C ALA A 1 9.09 7.52 6.45
N TYR A 2 10.08 6.61 6.51
CA TYR A 2 9.83 5.18 6.69
C TYR A 2 10.00 4.79 8.17
N SER A 3 9.07 4.04 8.74
CA SER A 3 9.24 3.48 10.09
C SER A 3 9.90 2.09 10.02
N SER A 4 10.67 1.73 11.05
CA SER A 4 11.29 0.41 11.20
C SER A 4 10.40 -0.60 11.93
N VAL A 5 9.17 -0.23 12.27
CA VAL A 5 8.21 -1.12 12.95
C VAL A 5 7.17 -1.58 11.94
N ALA A 6 7.06 -2.90 11.78
CA ALA A 6 5.95 -3.50 11.04
C ALA A 6 4.70 -3.48 11.92
N SER A 7 3.57 -3.07 11.34
CA SER A 7 2.32 -2.86 12.05
C SER A 7 1.13 -3.27 11.16
N THR A 8 -0.05 -3.42 11.75
CA THR A 8 -1.29 -3.53 10.97
C THR A 8 -1.55 -2.23 10.19
N TRP A 9 -2.43 -2.26 9.19
CA TRP A 9 -2.72 -1.06 8.40
C TRP A 9 -3.28 0.09 9.25
N ALA A 10 -4.10 -0.22 10.26
CA ALA A 10 -4.69 0.79 11.15
C ALA A 10 -3.62 1.45 12.04
N GLU A 11 -2.73 0.64 12.62
CA GLU A 11 -1.60 1.14 13.43
C GLU A 11 -0.61 1.94 12.57
N ALA A 12 -0.27 1.43 11.37
CA ALA A 12 0.59 2.11 10.41
C ALA A 12 0.04 3.48 10.00
N ARG A 13 -1.28 3.57 9.80
CA ARG A 13 -1.97 4.85 9.55
C ARG A 13 -1.81 5.80 10.74
N GLU A 14 -2.05 5.32 11.95
CA GLU A 14 -1.92 6.13 13.17
C GLU A 14 -0.48 6.62 13.36
N MET A 15 0.53 5.78 13.10
CA MET A 15 1.93 6.18 13.15
C MET A 15 2.27 7.32 12.20
N CYS A 16 1.71 7.34 10.99
CA CYS A 16 1.89 8.47 10.08
C CYS A 16 1.21 9.73 10.63
N HIS A 17 -0.02 9.62 11.17
CA HIS A 17 -0.74 10.77 11.73
C HIS A 17 -0.03 11.41 12.93
N GLN A 18 0.58 10.60 13.80
CA GLN A 18 1.40 11.08 14.92
C GLN A 18 2.61 11.90 14.47
N ALA A 19 3.09 11.68 13.24
CA ALA A 19 4.15 12.45 12.60
C ALA A 19 3.61 13.61 11.72
N HIS A 20 2.31 13.91 11.78
CA HIS A 20 1.61 14.87 10.91
C HIS A 20 1.69 14.52 9.41
N LEU A 21 1.78 13.23 9.10
CA LEU A 21 1.83 12.66 7.75
C LEU A 21 0.63 11.76 7.48
N THR A 22 0.51 11.26 6.25
CA THR A 22 -0.47 10.23 5.88
C THR A 22 0.21 9.01 5.29
N LEU A 23 -0.47 7.86 5.24
CA LEU A 23 0.00 6.75 4.42
C LEU A 23 0.05 7.19 2.95
N ALA A 24 1.13 6.83 2.27
CA ALA A 24 1.43 7.33 0.94
C ALA A 24 0.40 6.87 -0.11
N GLU A 25 0.13 7.77 -1.05
CA GLU A 25 -0.75 7.58 -2.21
C GLU A 25 0.06 7.93 -3.47
N PRO A 26 1.01 7.06 -3.87
CA PRO A 26 1.99 7.41 -4.88
C PRO A 26 1.34 7.54 -6.27
N LEU A 27 1.58 8.67 -6.92
CA LEU A 27 1.21 8.89 -8.33
C LEU A 27 1.93 7.92 -9.27
N ASP A 28 3.18 7.59 -8.95
CA ASP A 28 3.99 6.59 -9.65
C ASP A 28 4.44 5.48 -8.68
N PRO A 29 3.64 4.40 -8.53
CA PRO A 29 4.03 3.27 -7.71
C PRO A 29 5.29 2.55 -8.21
N PHE A 30 5.64 2.64 -9.49
CA PHE A 30 6.81 1.99 -10.06
C PHE A 30 8.09 2.67 -9.60
N ALA A 31 8.16 4.01 -9.69
CA ALA A 31 9.29 4.79 -9.19
C ALA A 31 9.50 4.60 -7.69
N VAL A 32 8.41 4.57 -6.92
CA VAL A 32 8.46 4.31 -5.47
C VAL A 32 8.96 2.90 -5.18
N ALA A 33 8.49 1.89 -5.91
CA ALA A 33 8.97 0.51 -5.77
C ALA A 33 10.46 0.37 -6.11
N ASP A 34 10.92 1.01 -7.18
CA ASP A 34 12.33 0.98 -7.61
C ASP A 34 13.26 1.58 -6.53
N TYR A 35 12.88 2.75 -6.00
CA TYR A 35 13.60 3.39 -4.91
C TYR A 35 13.61 2.53 -3.65
N LEU A 36 12.44 2.05 -3.20
CA LEU A 36 12.32 1.26 -1.97
C LEU A 36 13.10 -0.06 -2.06
N PHE A 37 13.11 -0.71 -3.23
CA PHE A 37 13.90 -1.92 -3.41
C PHE A 37 15.39 -1.62 -3.23
N THR A 38 15.86 -0.49 -3.76
CA THR A 38 17.27 -0.07 -3.64
C THR A 38 17.66 0.22 -2.20
N VAL A 39 16.80 0.86 -1.41
CA VAL A 39 17.14 1.28 -0.04
C VAL A 39 16.83 0.22 1.03
N THR A 40 15.87 -0.69 0.77
CA THR A 40 15.34 -1.60 1.81
C THR A 40 15.21 -3.05 1.37
N GLY A 41 15.49 -3.37 0.10
CA GLY A 41 15.34 -4.72 -0.45
C GLY A 41 13.88 -5.17 -0.53
N HIS A 42 13.58 -6.33 0.06
CA HIS A 42 12.29 -7.02 -0.08
C HIS A 42 11.23 -6.59 0.95
N ARG A 43 11.42 -5.47 1.65
CA ARG A 43 10.43 -4.99 2.63
C ARG A 43 9.14 -4.59 1.93
N ASN A 44 8.02 -4.91 2.55
CA ASN A 44 6.69 -4.60 2.04
C ASN A 44 6.07 -3.46 2.85
N TYR A 45 5.31 -2.61 2.15
CA TYR A 45 4.85 -1.34 2.70
C TYR A 45 3.34 -1.18 2.63
N TRP A 46 2.75 -0.62 3.68
CA TRP A 46 1.38 -0.13 3.63
C TRP A 46 1.29 1.17 2.85
N LEU A 47 0.25 1.28 2.01
CA LEU A 47 -0.16 2.51 1.33
C LEU A 47 -1.54 2.96 1.85
N GLY A 48 -1.94 4.18 1.48
CA GLY A 48 -3.22 4.79 1.88
C GLY A 48 -4.47 4.11 1.30
N GLY A 49 -4.33 3.04 0.51
CA GLY A 49 -5.44 2.36 -0.14
C GLY A 49 -6.12 1.30 0.73
N ARG A 50 -7.46 1.25 0.71
CA ARG A 50 -8.28 0.22 1.37
C ARG A 50 -9.46 -0.20 0.50
N GLY A 51 -9.86 -1.47 0.62
CA GLY A 51 -11.07 -1.98 -0.01
C GLY A 51 -12.34 -1.45 0.66
N ASP A 52 -13.36 -1.12 -0.12
CA ASP A 52 -14.67 -0.62 0.37
C ASP A 52 -15.80 -1.66 0.28
N GLY A 53 -15.50 -2.90 -0.13
CA GLY A 53 -16.50 -3.93 -0.45
C GLY A 53 -16.70 -4.13 -1.95
N SER A 54 -16.36 -3.14 -2.76
CA SER A 54 -16.54 -3.15 -4.22
C SER A 54 -15.25 -2.84 -4.99
N LYS A 55 -14.45 -1.90 -4.49
CA LYS A 55 -13.25 -1.37 -5.14
C LYS A 55 -12.21 -1.03 -4.07
N PHE A 56 -10.97 -0.78 -4.52
CA PHE A 56 -10.00 -0.08 -3.69
C PHE A 56 -10.18 1.43 -3.86
N ARG A 57 -10.04 2.15 -2.75
CA ARG A 57 -9.98 3.61 -2.73
C ARG A 57 -8.76 4.07 -1.96
N TRP A 58 -8.17 5.14 -2.46
CA TRP A 58 -7.25 5.96 -1.70
C TRP A 58 -7.98 6.58 -0.50
N SER A 59 -7.24 6.91 0.55
CA SER A 59 -7.78 7.61 1.73
C SER A 59 -8.22 9.04 1.37
N SER A 60 -7.66 9.62 0.31
CA SER A 60 -8.17 10.85 -0.34
C SER A 60 -9.56 10.69 -0.98
N GLY A 61 -10.03 9.45 -1.19
CA GLY A 61 -11.37 9.12 -1.68
C GLY A 61 -11.43 8.65 -3.15
N GLU A 62 -10.36 8.88 -3.91
CA GLU A 62 -10.25 8.46 -5.31
C GLU A 62 -10.27 6.93 -5.46
N ILE A 63 -10.92 6.45 -6.52
CA ILE A 63 -10.98 5.02 -6.84
C ILE A 63 -9.67 4.59 -7.49
N ILE A 64 -9.10 3.50 -7.00
CA ILE A 64 -7.97 2.83 -7.66
C ILE A 64 -8.55 1.87 -8.72
N PRO A 65 -8.34 2.11 -10.03
CA PRO A 65 -8.90 1.26 -11.08
C PRO A 65 -8.39 -0.17 -10.93
N SER A 66 -9.27 -1.17 -11.03
CA SER A 66 -8.90 -2.59 -10.87
C SER A 66 -8.01 -3.12 -12.01
N ASN A 67 -8.00 -2.43 -13.15
CA ASN A 67 -7.18 -2.73 -14.32
C ASN A 67 -5.92 -1.85 -14.43
N TRP A 68 -5.57 -1.11 -13.37
CA TRP A 68 -4.39 -0.26 -13.37
C TRP A 68 -3.10 -1.10 -13.43
N ALA A 69 -2.16 -0.71 -14.29
CA ALA A 69 -0.94 -1.47 -14.57
C ALA A 69 -0.07 -1.84 -13.35
N PRO A 70 0.03 -1.02 -12.27
CA PRO A 70 0.80 -1.39 -11.09
C PRO A 70 0.26 -2.58 -10.29
N TRP A 71 -0.97 -3.03 -10.53
CA TRP A 71 -1.47 -4.23 -9.86
C TRP A 71 -0.68 -5.47 -10.28
N ARG A 72 -0.23 -6.22 -9.28
CA ARG A 72 0.31 -7.57 -9.51
C ARG A 72 -0.77 -8.43 -10.15
N THR A 73 -0.39 -9.27 -11.11
CA THR A 73 -1.29 -10.24 -11.76
C THR A 73 -2.22 -10.91 -10.75
N GLY A 74 -3.53 -10.82 -10.98
CA GLY A 74 -4.58 -11.35 -10.10
C GLY A 74 -5.01 -10.41 -8.95
N ASN A 75 -4.44 -9.20 -8.84
CA ASN A 75 -4.87 -8.18 -7.87
C ASN A 75 -5.60 -7.02 -8.59
N PRO A 76 -6.52 -6.34 -7.88
CA PRO A 76 -7.02 -6.67 -6.55
C PRO A 76 -7.94 -7.91 -6.57
N GLY A 77 -8.35 -8.39 -7.75
CA GLY A 77 -9.22 -9.55 -7.91
C GLY A 77 -10.53 -9.38 -7.13
N ASN A 78 -10.96 -10.42 -6.42
CA ASN A 78 -12.10 -10.37 -5.50
C ASN A 78 -11.74 -9.86 -4.09
N LYS A 79 -10.47 -9.49 -3.83
CA LYS A 79 -9.97 -9.07 -2.51
C LYS A 79 -10.14 -7.57 -2.31
N VAL A 80 -11.34 -7.06 -2.55
CA VAL A 80 -11.73 -5.64 -2.45
C VAL A 80 -12.60 -5.33 -1.21
N GLY A 81 -12.79 -6.33 -0.34
CA GLY A 81 -13.57 -6.18 0.90
C GLY A 81 -12.93 -5.24 1.92
N THR A 82 -13.70 -4.78 2.91
CA THR A 82 -13.26 -3.84 3.96
C THR A 82 -12.14 -4.35 4.86
N LYS A 83 -11.87 -5.66 4.84
CA LYS A 83 -10.74 -6.31 5.52
C LYS A 83 -9.45 -6.33 4.70
N HIS A 84 -9.47 -5.81 3.48
CA HIS A 84 -8.33 -5.79 2.57
C HIS A 84 -7.75 -4.38 2.44
N CYS A 85 -6.44 -4.30 2.53
CA CYS A 85 -5.66 -3.08 2.50
C CYS A 85 -4.57 -3.18 1.42
N LEU A 86 -4.21 -2.03 0.86
CA LEU A 86 -3.26 -1.95 -0.24
C LEU A 86 -1.84 -1.97 0.29
N ARG A 87 -1.04 -2.89 -0.23
CA ARG A 87 0.41 -2.92 0.01
C ARG A 87 1.19 -2.70 -1.28
N LEU A 88 2.40 -2.19 -1.11
CA LEU A 88 3.43 -2.08 -2.13
C LEU A 88 4.55 -3.09 -1.81
N ALA A 89 4.91 -3.89 -2.82
CA ALA A 89 5.94 -4.90 -2.79
C ALA A 89 7.07 -4.52 -3.78
N PRO A 90 8.16 -3.90 -3.32
CA PRO A 90 9.24 -3.40 -4.16
C PRO A 90 9.92 -4.48 -5.02
N GLU A 91 9.91 -5.73 -4.55
CA GLU A 91 10.35 -6.91 -5.30
C GLU A 91 9.72 -7.00 -6.70
N TYR A 92 8.45 -6.64 -6.84
CA TYR A 92 7.71 -6.70 -8.11
C TYR A 92 7.71 -5.34 -8.80
N ARG A 93 8.88 -4.83 -9.17
CA ARG A 93 9.09 -3.47 -9.69
C ARG A 93 8.10 -3.03 -10.77
N THR A 94 7.68 -3.93 -11.67
CA THR A 94 6.76 -3.62 -12.79
C THR A 94 5.28 -3.88 -12.47
N SER A 95 4.96 -4.37 -11.27
CA SER A 95 3.59 -4.61 -10.81
C SER A 95 3.55 -4.68 -9.27
N PRO A 96 3.88 -3.59 -8.56
CA PRO A 96 4.22 -3.65 -7.13
C PRO A 96 3.00 -3.66 -6.21
N LEU A 97 1.79 -3.37 -6.70
CA LEU A 97 0.59 -3.24 -5.87
C LEU A 97 -0.12 -4.58 -5.65
N MET A 98 -0.50 -4.85 -4.41
CA MET A 98 -1.18 -6.08 -4.03
C MET A 98 -2.24 -5.82 -2.94
N SER A 99 -3.30 -6.63 -2.94
CA SER A 99 -4.27 -6.67 -1.85
C SER A 99 -3.85 -7.72 -0.81
N THR A 100 -3.87 -7.34 0.46
CA THR A 100 -3.68 -8.28 1.58
C THR A 100 -4.63 -7.94 2.74
N THR A 101 -4.75 -8.82 3.73
CA THR A 101 -5.58 -8.57 4.92
C THR A 101 -4.99 -7.42 5.74
N CYS A 102 -5.81 -6.48 6.19
CA CYS A 102 -5.36 -5.29 6.93
C CYS A 102 -4.64 -5.61 8.26
N SER A 103 -4.77 -6.83 8.79
CA SER A 103 -4.07 -7.30 9.99
C SER A 103 -2.66 -7.83 9.71
N THR A 104 -2.19 -7.88 8.46
CA THR A 104 -0.80 -8.23 8.14
C THR A 104 0.15 -7.20 8.75
N GLN A 105 1.31 -7.64 9.22
CA GLN A 105 2.35 -6.77 9.77
C GLN A 105 3.27 -6.29 8.65
N LEU A 106 3.14 -5.03 8.22
CA LEU A 106 3.96 -4.39 7.16
C LEU A 106 4.44 -3.01 7.62
N TYR A 107 5.45 -2.47 6.95
CA TYR A 107 6.03 -1.17 7.31
C TYR A 107 5.16 -0.02 6.77
N PRO A 108 4.93 1.06 7.51
CA PRO A 108 4.25 2.24 6.97
C PRO A 108 5.15 2.96 5.96
N LEU A 109 4.60 3.34 4.81
CA LEU A 109 5.19 4.36 3.96
C LEU A 109 4.40 5.65 4.15
N CYS A 110 4.98 6.63 4.87
CA CYS A 110 4.31 7.91 5.11
C CYS A 110 4.78 9.00 4.14
N GLN A 111 3.86 9.85 3.69
CA GLN A 111 4.10 11.04 2.88
C GLN A 111 3.56 12.31 3.55
#